data_AF-A0A5F2D8N7-F1
#
_entry.id   AF-A0A5F2D8N7-F1
#
_cell.length_a   1.000
_cell.length_b   1.000
_cell.length_c   1.000
_cell.angle_alpha   90.00
_cell.angle_beta   90.00
_cell.angle_gamma   90.00
#
_symmetry.space_group_name_H-M   'P 1'
#
loop_
_entity.id
_entity.type
_entity.pdbx_description
1 polymer ?
#
loop_
_entity_poly.entity_id
_entity_poly.type
_entity_poly.pdbx_seq_one_letter_code
_entity_poly.pdbx_strand_id
1 'polypeptide(L)'
;MPDSYKIIASVGEDELRHLQKKDVKDVDVIEVRLDLFSRNYIQKEMKKKIKALGLPVLFTYRRAEDSSVRSYVKLFPEDVEGIIKDFNDNANYLDIELNREDTIFRNYETLNYRIIYSYHSFKKSILANEMNQFIAKSKPVKKKNPIYKFAITPENIEETADFLNDIKLLSKTQTMIGICMGELGIISRVFGDKFNSSFTYMTLGEPKAPGQISVDTFKKLRADLFKSPHSTSGKDSKEE
;
A
#
# COMPACT_ATOMS: atom_id res chain seq x y z
N MET A 1 -1.52 18.41 4.27
CA MET A 1 -1.93 17.30 3.36
C MET A 1 -0.64 16.66 2.85
N PRO A 2 -0.58 15.36 2.54
CA PRO A 2 0.60 14.83 1.86
C PRO A 2 0.75 15.54 0.50
N ASP A 3 1.96 16.00 0.18
CA ASP A 3 2.26 16.80 -1.02
C ASP A 3 2.09 16.04 -2.35
N SER A 4 1.87 14.72 -2.30
CA SER A 4 1.63 13.87 -3.47
C SER A 4 0.95 12.55 -3.08
N TYR A 5 0.24 11.94 -4.03
CA TYR A 5 -0.36 10.61 -3.89
C TYR A 5 0.72 9.53 -3.98
N LYS A 6 1.12 8.97 -2.84
CA LYS A 6 2.28 8.08 -2.79
C LYS A 6 2.00 6.69 -3.35
N ILE A 7 2.95 6.15 -4.08
CA ILE A 7 2.88 4.83 -4.71
C ILE A 7 3.61 3.81 -3.86
N ILE A 8 2.87 2.79 -3.43
CA ILE A 8 3.41 1.56 -2.84
C ILE A 8 3.44 0.49 -3.93
N ALA A 9 4.61 -0.09 -4.17
CA ALA A 9 4.74 -1.24 -5.07
C ALA A 9 4.92 -2.54 -4.27
N SER A 10 3.97 -3.47 -4.43
CA SER A 10 4.01 -4.78 -3.77
C SER A 10 4.86 -5.77 -4.54
N VAL A 11 5.78 -6.46 -3.85
CA VAL A 11 6.70 -7.42 -4.46
C VAL A 11 6.70 -8.76 -3.73
N GLY A 12 6.83 -9.86 -4.48
CA GLY A 12 7.18 -11.18 -3.97
C GLY A 12 8.66 -11.48 -4.18
N GLU A 13 9.07 -12.72 -3.86
CA GLU A 13 10.47 -13.12 -3.95
C GLU A 13 11.06 -12.97 -5.34
N ASP A 14 10.39 -13.49 -6.36
CA ASP A 14 10.89 -13.49 -7.74
C ASP A 14 11.06 -12.07 -8.27
N GLU A 15 10.11 -11.18 -8.02
CA GLU A 15 10.26 -9.77 -8.43
C GLU A 15 11.40 -9.10 -7.68
N LEU A 16 11.44 -9.23 -6.34
CA LEU A 16 12.44 -8.56 -5.54
C LEU A 16 13.85 -8.99 -5.92
N ARG A 17 14.10 -10.25 -6.28
CA ARG A 17 15.41 -10.76 -6.73
C ARG A 17 15.97 -9.97 -7.93
N HIS A 18 15.10 -9.60 -8.87
CA HIS A 18 15.51 -9.00 -10.14
C HIS A 18 15.51 -7.46 -10.11
N LEU A 19 14.68 -6.84 -9.26
CA LEU A 19 14.55 -5.39 -9.17
C LEU A 19 15.89 -4.66 -8.94
N GLN A 20 16.10 -3.58 -9.67
CA GLN A 20 17.22 -2.67 -9.52
C GLN A 20 16.71 -1.27 -9.14
N LYS A 21 17.62 -0.42 -8.67
CA LYS A 21 17.28 0.97 -8.29
C LYS A 21 16.58 1.76 -9.41
N LYS A 22 16.94 1.51 -10.67
CA LYS A 22 16.31 2.15 -11.84
C LYS A 22 14.84 1.77 -12.04
N ASP A 23 14.44 0.57 -11.60
CA ASP A 23 13.11 0.01 -11.82
C ASP A 23 12.10 0.58 -10.80
N VAL A 24 12.59 1.18 -9.72
CA VAL A 24 11.78 1.72 -8.62
C VAL A 24 11.84 3.25 -8.55
N LYS A 25 12.32 3.92 -9.60
CA LYS A 25 12.48 5.40 -9.65
C LYS A 25 11.18 6.19 -9.42
N ASP A 26 10.06 5.53 -9.68
CA ASP A 26 8.71 6.08 -9.64
C ASP A 26 7.88 5.51 -8.47
N VAL A 27 8.54 4.85 -7.52
CA VAL A 27 7.91 4.22 -6.36
C VAL A 27 8.37 4.92 -5.09
N ASP A 28 7.43 5.22 -4.20
CA ASP A 28 7.74 5.88 -2.93
C ASP A 28 8.07 4.89 -1.81
N VAL A 29 7.43 3.72 -1.82
CA VAL A 29 7.63 2.66 -0.82
C VAL A 29 7.55 1.29 -1.48
N ILE A 30 8.49 0.41 -1.15
CA ILE A 30 8.42 -1.00 -1.57
C ILE A 30 7.70 -1.79 -0.47
N GLU A 31 6.57 -2.42 -0.81
CA GLU A 31 5.93 -3.39 0.06
C GLU A 31 6.50 -4.79 -0.19
N VAL A 32 7.18 -5.33 0.81
CA VAL A 32 7.62 -6.72 0.84
C VAL A 32 6.52 -7.55 1.46
N ARG A 33 5.84 -8.33 0.62
CA ARG A 33 4.83 -9.31 1.02
C ARG A 33 5.51 -10.55 1.54
N LEU A 34 5.90 -10.56 2.82
CA LEU A 34 6.67 -11.62 3.47
C LEU A 34 6.07 -13.01 3.29
N ASP A 35 4.74 -13.11 3.21
CA ASP A 35 4.01 -14.35 2.91
C ASP A 35 4.35 -14.95 1.53
N LEU A 36 4.95 -14.16 0.63
CA LEU A 36 5.41 -14.53 -0.71
C LEU A 36 6.95 -14.72 -0.78
N PHE A 37 7.61 -14.96 0.36
CA PHE A 37 9.04 -15.25 0.41
C PHE A 37 9.35 -16.53 1.17
N SER A 38 10.39 -17.23 0.73
CA SER A 38 11.01 -18.30 1.48
C SER A 38 11.74 -17.77 2.73
N ARG A 39 11.73 -18.55 3.82
CA ARG A 39 12.47 -18.22 5.06
C ARG A 39 13.94 -17.93 4.79
N ASN A 40 14.57 -18.74 3.94
CA ASN A 40 15.98 -18.61 3.60
C ASN A 40 16.29 -17.25 2.95
N TYR A 41 15.43 -16.79 2.03
CA TYR A 41 15.64 -15.50 1.39
C TYR A 41 15.46 -14.33 2.37
N ILE A 42 14.43 -14.37 3.21
CA ILE A 42 14.18 -13.36 4.26
C ILE A 42 15.42 -13.21 5.15
N GLN A 43 15.97 -14.34 5.61
CA GLN A 43 17.06 -14.35 6.58
C GLN A 43 18.43 -14.01 5.98
N LYS A 44 18.69 -14.32 4.70
CA LYS A 44 20.04 -14.23 4.11
C LYS A 44 20.22 -13.18 3.02
N GLU A 45 19.19 -12.93 2.21
CA GLU A 45 19.36 -12.19 0.95
C GLU A 45 18.58 -10.87 0.94
N MET A 46 17.38 -10.85 1.55
CA MET A 46 16.43 -9.74 1.49
C MET A 46 17.02 -8.39 1.92
N LYS A 47 17.77 -8.36 3.03
CA LYS A 47 18.39 -7.14 3.57
C LYS A 47 19.23 -6.41 2.52
N LYS A 48 20.15 -7.13 1.88
CA LYS A 48 21.07 -6.56 0.88
C LYS A 48 20.26 -6.00 -0.30
N LYS A 49 19.21 -6.71 -0.70
CA LYS A 49 18.40 -6.32 -1.85
C LYS A 49 17.58 -5.06 -1.58
N ILE A 50 16.87 -4.99 -0.45
CA ILE A 50 16.10 -3.79 -0.07
C ILE A 50 17.02 -2.58 0.09
N LYS A 51 18.18 -2.72 0.75
CA LYS A 51 19.14 -1.61 0.90
C LYS A 51 19.66 -1.09 -0.44
N ALA A 52 19.84 -1.96 -1.44
CA ALA A 52 20.28 -1.56 -2.78
C ALA A 52 19.23 -0.75 -3.56
N LEU A 53 17.93 -0.95 -3.28
CA LEU A 53 16.86 -0.15 -3.88
C LEU A 53 16.83 1.28 -3.31
N GLY A 54 17.17 1.45 -2.04
CA GLY A 54 17.29 2.77 -1.40
C GLY A 54 15.96 3.49 -1.17
N LEU A 55 14.88 2.73 -1.03
CA LEU A 55 13.53 3.22 -0.72
C LEU A 55 13.11 2.80 0.70
N PRO A 56 12.18 3.54 1.33
CA PRO A 56 11.39 3.03 2.45
C PRO A 56 10.79 1.65 2.15
N VAL A 57 10.76 0.79 3.16
CA VAL A 57 10.12 -0.53 3.07
C VAL A 57 8.88 -0.61 3.95
N LEU A 58 7.84 -1.22 3.41
CA LEU A 58 6.68 -1.71 4.14
C LEU A 58 6.79 -3.24 4.25
N PHE A 59 6.89 -3.78 5.47
CA PHE A 59 6.77 -5.22 5.68
C PHE A 59 5.32 -5.59 5.94
N THR A 60 4.80 -6.51 5.13
CA THR A 60 3.43 -7.02 5.22
C THR A 60 3.47 -8.53 5.27
N TYR A 61 2.83 -9.14 6.27
CA TYR A 61 2.54 -10.56 6.26
C TYR A 61 1.03 -10.76 6.09
N ARG A 62 0.59 -11.04 4.86
CA ARG A 62 -0.81 -11.26 4.56
C ARG A 62 -1.16 -12.73 4.76
N ARG A 63 -2.22 -13.02 5.52
CA ARG A 63 -2.71 -14.40 5.64
C ARG A 63 -3.40 -14.85 4.35
N ALA A 64 -3.35 -16.15 4.08
CA ALA A 64 -3.92 -16.74 2.85
C ALA A 64 -5.42 -16.44 2.67
N GLU A 65 -6.19 -16.33 3.75
CA GLU A 65 -7.63 -15.98 3.72
C GLU A 65 -7.90 -14.56 3.19
N ASP A 66 -6.94 -13.66 3.37
CA ASP A 66 -7.02 -12.24 2.97
C ASP A 66 -6.13 -11.98 1.75
N SER A 67 -5.79 -13.01 0.98
CA SER A 67 -5.00 -12.87 -0.24
C SER A 67 -5.57 -13.69 -1.40
N SER A 68 -5.45 -13.15 -2.60
CA SER A 68 -5.67 -13.89 -3.84
C SER A 68 -4.44 -14.71 -4.27
N VAL A 69 -3.30 -14.56 -3.61
CA VAL A 69 -2.04 -15.23 -3.95
C VAL A 69 -1.70 -16.29 -2.90
N ARG A 70 -1.28 -17.47 -3.35
CA ARG A 70 -0.88 -18.56 -2.44
C ARG A 70 0.44 -18.22 -1.75
N SER A 71 0.44 -18.26 -0.43
CA SER A 71 1.66 -18.10 0.39
C SER A 71 2.62 -19.27 0.18
N TYR A 72 3.92 -18.99 0.14
CA TYR A 72 4.96 -20.03 0.05
C TYR A 72 5.15 -20.76 1.38
N VAL A 73 5.00 -20.07 2.51
CA VAL A 73 5.36 -20.61 3.82
C VAL A 73 4.64 -19.89 4.96
N LYS A 74 4.24 -20.65 5.98
CA LYS A 74 3.82 -20.08 7.26
C LYS A 74 5.05 -19.56 8.01
N LEU A 75 5.12 -18.27 8.26
CA LEU A 75 6.22 -17.67 9.00
C LEU A 75 5.95 -17.63 10.52
N PHE A 76 7.02 -17.51 11.28
CA PHE A 76 7.01 -17.23 12.72
C PHE A 76 7.81 -15.95 13.00
N PRO A 77 7.63 -15.29 14.16
CA PRO A 77 8.37 -14.09 14.53
C PRO A 77 9.89 -14.21 14.39
N GLU A 78 10.44 -15.37 14.72
CA GLU A 78 11.87 -15.66 14.67
C GLU A 78 12.40 -15.67 13.22
N ASP A 79 11.53 -15.94 12.23
CA ASP A 79 11.89 -15.91 10.82
C ASP A 79 12.15 -14.47 10.31
N VAL A 80 11.52 -13.46 10.94
CA VAL A 80 11.54 -12.06 10.49
C VAL A 80 12.27 -11.11 11.46
N GLU A 81 12.54 -11.54 12.69
CA GLU A 81 13.14 -10.67 13.73
C GLU A 81 14.41 -9.96 13.25
N GLY A 82 15.29 -10.68 12.55
CA GLY A 82 16.52 -10.11 12.00
C GLY A 82 16.27 -8.97 11.01
N ILE A 83 15.37 -9.17 10.04
CA ILE A 83 15.07 -8.13 9.04
C ILE A 83 14.33 -6.94 9.67
N ILE A 84 13.46 -7.18 10.65
CA ILE A 84 12.74 -6.12 11.37
C ILE A 84 13.70 -5.29 12.22
N LYS A 85 14.68 -5.93 12.88
CA LYS A 85 15.72 -5.19 13.63
C LYS A 85 16.59 -4.33 12.69
N ASP A 86 16.95 -4.87 11.53
CA ASP A 86 17.83 -4.21 10.56
C ASP A 86 17.24 -2.94 9.92
N PHE A 87 15.91 -2.82 9.91
CA PHE A 87 15.17 -1.70 9.30
C PHE A 87 14.34 -0.90 10.33
N ASN A 88 14.68 -1.02 11.62
CA ASN A 88 13.97 -0.37 12.73
C ASN A 88 14.17 1.15 12.78
N ASP A 89 13.50 1.85 11.87
CA ASP A 89 13.58 3.29 11.66
C ASP A 89 12.20 3.85 11.26
N ASN A 90 11.96 5.14 11.53
CA ASN A 90 10.67 5.80 11.28
C ASN A 90 10.40 6.14 9.81
N ALA A 91 11.38 5.92 8.91
CA ALA A 91 11.15 5.94 7.47
C ALA A 91 10.37 4.71 6.98
N ASN A 92 10.43 3.58 7.71
CA ASN A 92 9.85 2.31 7.29
C ASN A 92 8.49 2.03 7.95
N TYR A 93 7.78 1.03 7.41
CA TYR A 93 6.42 0.68 7.80
C TYR A 93 6.24 -0.80 8.13
N LEU A 94 5.28 -1.08 9.01
CA LEU A 94 4.69 -2.41 9.22
C LEU A 94 3.19 -2.37 8.88
N ASP A 95 2.68 -3.40 8.21
CA ASP A 95 1.25 -3.64 8.02
C ASP A 95 0.74 -4.56 9.14
N ILE A 96 -0.19 -4.07 9.97
CA ILE A 96 -0.79 -4.78 11.09
C ILE A 96 -2.29 -4.96 10.81
N GLU A 97 -2.79 -6.19 10.78
CA GLU A 97 -4.20 -6.45 10.49
C GLU A 97 -5.13 -6.03 11.65
N LEU A 98 -6.23 -5.34 11.33
CA LEU A 98 -7.20 -4.80 12.31
C LEU A 98 -8.18 -5.86 12.83
N ASN A 99 -8.46 -6.88 12.03
CA ASN A 99 -9.47 -7.91 12.32
C ASN A 99 -8.92 -9.13 13.05
N ARG A 100 -7.62 -9.16 13.35
CA ARG A 100 -6.97 -10.29 14.02
C ARG A 100 -5.68 -9.87 14.70
N GLU A 101 -5.22 -10.70 15.64
CA GLU A 101 -3.95 -10.48 16.31
C GLU A 101 -2.77 -10.70 15.35
N ASP A 102 -1.78 -9.80 15.41
CA ASP A 102 -0.54 -9.96 14.68
C ASP A 102 0.35 -11.00 15.37
N THR A 103 0.69 -12.04 14.64
CA THR A 103 1.48 -13.17 15.13
C THR A 103 2.93 -13.15 14.66
N ILE A 104 3.32 -12.16 13.86
CA ILE A 104 4.63 -12.06 13.20
C ILE A 104 5.44 -10.92 13.80
N PHE A 105 4.87 -9.72 13.88
CA PHE A 105 5.56 -8.53 14.37
C PHE A 105 5.33 -8.36 15.87
N ARG A 106 5.99 -9.17 16.70
CA ARG A 106 5.89 -9.06 18.17
C ARG A 106 6.38 -7.69 18.67
N ASN A 107 5.67 -7.12 19.65
CA ASN A 107 6.01 -5.84 20.31
C ASN A 107 6.23 -4.67 19.34
N TYR A 108 5.57 -4.68 18.18
CA TYR A 108 5.71 -3.66 17.13
C TYR A 108 5.43 -2.23 17.63
N GLU A 109 4.70 -2.09 18.74
CA GLU A 109 4.39 -0.83 19.41
C GLU A 109 5.64 -0.13 19.96
N THR A 110 6.68 -0.90 20.29
CA THR A 110 7.95 -0.42 20.84
C THR A 110 9.00 -0.11 19.77
N LEU A 111 8.81 -0.61 18.55
CA LEU A 111 9.70 -0.36 17.42
C LEU A 111 9.57 1.07 16.88
N ASN A 112 10.49 1.53 16.05
CA ASN A 112 10.47 2.87 15.45
C ASN A 112 9.66 2.96 14.15
N TYR A 113 9.18 1.83 13.63
CA TYR A 113 8.34 1.78 12.44
C TYR A 113 7.07 2.61 12.58
N ARG A 114 6.68 3.23 11.47
CA ARG A 114 5.32 3.71 11.25
C ARG A 114 4.39 2.51 11.00
N ILE A 115 3.11 2.64 11.33
CA ILE A 115 2.17 1.52 11.26
C ILE A 115 1.05 1.83 10.28
N ILE A 116 0.84 0.90 9.35
CA ILE A 116 -0.37 0.81 8.53
C ILE A 116 -1.24 -0.26 9.17
N TYR A 117 -2.36 0.16 9.77
CA TYR A 117 -3.37 -0.75 10.26
C TYR A 117 -4.32 -1.12 9.13
N SER A 118 -4.37 -2.39 8.73
CA SER A 118 -5.06 -2.80 7.52
C SER A 118 -6.27 -3.69 7.77
N TYR A 119 -7.27 -3.60 6.90
CA TYR A 119 -8.42 -4.47 6.86
C TYR A 119 -8.74 -4.83 5.41
N HIS A 120 -9.06 -6.11 5.17
CA HIS A 120 -9.36 -6.62 3.84
C HIS A 120 -10.71 -7.36 3.88
N SER A 121 -11.57 -7.10 2.90
CA SER A 121 -12.83 -7.83 2.69
C SER A 121 -12.97 -8.24 1.23
N PHE A 122 -12.88 -9.54 0.99
CA PHE A 122 -13.10 -10.14 -0.34
C PHE A 122 -14.57 -10.47 -0.63
N LYS A 123 -15.45 -10.33 0.38
CA LYS A 123 -16.84 -10.81 0.30
C LYS A 123 -17.88 -9.71 0.21
N LYS A 124 -17.62 -8.55 0.81
CA LYS A 124 -18.58 -7.43 0.84
C LYS A 124 -17.87 -6.09 1.01
N SER A 125 -18.51 -5.03 0.53
CA SER A 125 -18.18 -3.67 0.96
C SER A 125 -18.49 -3.46 2.45
N ILE A 126 -17.93 -2.41 3.03
CA ILE A 126 -18.20 -1.97 4.40
C ILE A 126 -18.32 -0.45 4.44
N LEU A 127 -19.12 0.05 5.38
CA LEU A 127 -19.40 1.49 5.50
C LEU A 127 -18.50 2.17 6.55
N ALA A 128 -18.48 3.50 6.58
CA ALA A 128 -17.70 4.31 7.52
C ALA A 128 -17.90 3.91 8.99
N ASN A 129 -19.12 3.55 9.37
CA ASN A 129 -19.42 3.11 10.73
C ASN A 129 -18.72 1.79 11.07
N GLU A 130 -18.70 0.81 10.16
CA GLU A 130 -17.98 -0.45 10.35
C GLU A 130 -16.47 -0.20 10.40
N MET A 131 -15.92 0.64 9.52
CA MET A 131 -14.50 1.04 9.54
C MET A 131 -14.11 1.66 10.89
N ASN A 132 -14.89 2.60 11.41
CA ASN A 132 -14.67 3.20 12.72
C ASN A 132 -14.68 2.18 13.86
N GLN A 133 -15.55 1.16 13.78
CA GLN A 133 -15.56 0.09 14.78
C GLN A 133 -14.27 -0.74 14.76
N PHE A 134 -13.74 -1.07 13.58
CA PHE A 134 -12.43 -1.75 13.48
C PHE A 134 -11.31 -0.90 14.06
N ILE A 135 -11.27 0.39 13.71
CA ILE A 135 -10.27 1.33 14.24
C ILE A 135 -10.37 1.41 15.77
N ALA A 136 -11.57 1.60 16.32
CA ALA A 136 -11.78 1.73 17.76
C ALA A 136 -11.38 0.46 18.53
N LYS A 137 -11.66 -0.73 17.98
CA LYS A 137 -11.32 -2.02 18.61
C LYS A 137 -9.82 -2.31 18.61
N SER A 138 -9.08 -1.82 17.61
CA SER A 138 -7.66 -2.14 17.42
C SER A 138 -6.68 -1.48 18.40
N LYS A 139 -7.13 -0.53 19.23
CA LYS A 139 -6.30 0.22 20.20
C LYS A 139 -4.96 0.68 19.60
N PRO A 140 -4.99 1.46 18.50
CA PRO A 140 -3.79 1.77 17.73
C PRO A 140 -2.79 2.61 18.52
N VAL A 141 -1.51 2.49 18.19
CA VAL A 141 -0.43 3.26 18.83
C VAL A 141 -0.46 4.72 18.35
N LYS A 142 -1.33 5.54 18.94
CA LYS A 142 -1.62 6.93 18.50
C LYS A 142 -0.37 7.80 18.30
N LYS A 143 0.63 7.69 19.18
CA LYS A 143 1.89 8.45 19.11
C LYS A 143 2.68 8.22 17.80
N LYS A 144 2.37 7.17 17.05
CA LYS A 144 3.01 6.83 15.77
C LYS A 144 2.27 7.37 14.54
N ASN A 145 1.22 8.19 14.73
CA ASN A 145 0.37 8.74 13.65
C ASN A 145 -0.09 7.63 12.68
N PRO A 146 -0.95 6.71 13.17
CA PRO A 146 -1.35 5.52 12.42
C PRO A 146 -2.01 5.87 11.09
N ILE A 147 -1.74 5.04 10.09
CA ILE A 147 -2.42 5.06 8.79
C ILE A 147 -3.40 3.89 8.78
N TYR A 148 -4.65 4.11 8.38
CA TYR A 148 -5.64 3.04 8.29
C TYR A 148 -5.92 2.72 6.83
N LYS A 149 -5.75 1.44 6.49
CA LYS A 149 -5.95 0.90 5.14
C LYS A 149 -7.17 0.01 5.13
N PHE A 150 -8.13 0.33 4.28
CA PHE A 150 -9.28 -0.52 4.02
C PHE A 150 -9.26 -0.93 2.55
N ALA A 151 -9.30 -2.24 2.32
CA ALA A 151 -9.38 -2.83 1.00
C ALA A 151 -10.65 -3.69 0.89
N ILE A 152 -11.57 -3.34 0.00
CA ILE A 152 -12.86 -4.03 -0.15
C ILE A 152 -13.08 -4.50 -1.57
N THR A 153 -13.92 -5.51 -1.79
CA THR A 153 -14.38 -5.91 -3.12
C THR A 153 -15.81 -5.41 -3.27
N PRO A 154 -16.05 -4.38 -4.12
CA PRO A 154 -17.39 -3.88 -4.35
C PRO A 154 -18.15 -4.79 -5.32
N GLU A 155 -19.46 -4.91 -5.15
CA GLU A 155 -20.32 -5.68 -6.07
C GLU A 155 -20.74 -4.85 -7.30
N ASN A 156 -20.76 -3.52 -7.18
CA ASN A 156 -21.16 -2.58 -8.23
C ASN A 156 -20.42 -1.23 -8.09
N ILE A 157 -20.68 -0.31 -9.02
CA ILE A 157 -19.99 0.98 -9.06
C ILE A 157 -20.48 1.93 -7.96
N GLU A 158 -21.74 1.80 -7.53
CA GLU A 158 -22.34 2.56 -6.45
C GLU A 158 -21.59 2.28 -5.13
N GLU A 159 -21.32 1.01 -4.82
CA GLU A 159 -20.52 0.62 -3.65
C GLU A 159 -19.09 1.17 -3.70
N THR A 160 -18.52 1.28 -4.89
CA THR A 160 -17.19 1.89 -5.07
C THR A 160 -17.23 3.38 -4.74
N ALA A 161 -18.26 4.09 -5.21
CA ALA A 161 -18.45 5.52 -4.94
C ALA A 161 -18.71 5.78 -3.45
N ASP A 162 -19.59 4.99 -2.83
CA ASP A 162 -19.91 5.09 -1.40
C ASP A 162 -18.68 4.85 -0.53
N PHE A 163 -17.92 3.80 -0.82
CA PHE A 163 -16.69 3.50 -0.09
C PHE A 163 -15.66 4.64 -0.21
N LEU A 164 -15.47 5.21 -1.40
CA LEU A 164 -14.55 6.34 -1.59
C LEU A 164 -15.01 7.60 -0.87
N ASN A 165 -16.31 7.86 -0.82
CA ASN A 165 -16.89 8.95 -0.03
C ASN A 165 -16.67 8.74 1.47
N ASP A 166 -16.83 7.52 1.95
CA ASP A 166 -16.56 7.16 3.35
C ASP A 166 -15.09 7.33 3.71
N ILE A 167 -14.16 6.92 2.82
CA ILE A 167 -12.72 7.17 2.99
C ILE A 167 -12.43 8.66 3.12
N LYS A 168 -13.02 9.49 2.25
CA LYS A 168 -12.89 10.96 2.30
C LYS A 168 -13.46 11.56 3.57
N LEU A 169 -14.57 11.01 4.09
CA LEU A 169 -15.16 11.45 5.35
C LEU A 169 -14.24 11.15 6.52
N LEU A 170 -13.74 9.92 6.62
CA LEU A 170 -12.84 9.48 7.70
C LEU A 170 -11.47 10.18 7.63
N SER A 171 -11.02 10.54 6.44
CA SER A 171 -9.74 11.25 6.22
C SER A 171 -9.68 12.62 6.92
N LYS A 172 -10.82 13.17 7.35
CA LYS A 172 -10.87 14.45 8.07
C LYS A 172 -10.22 14.37 9.45
N THR A 173 -10.18 13.18 10.05
CA THR A 173 -9.63 12.98 11.40
C THR A 173 -8.53 11.92 11.46
N GLN A 174 -8.41 11.07 10.43
CA GLN A 174 -7.44 9.99 10.35
C GLN A 174 -6.64 10.05 9.04
N THR A 175 -5.46 9.43 9.00
CA THR A 175 -4.77 9.21 7.72
C THR A 175 -5.29 7.91 7.10
N MET A 176 -5.93 8.00 5.94
CA MET A 176 -6.63 6.88 5.32
C MET A 176 -5.95 6.38 4.05
N ILE A 177 -6.10 5.09 3.78
CA ILE A 177 -5.86 4.46 2.47
C ILE A 177 -7.14 3.69 2.14
N GLY A 178 -7.79 4.06 1.04
CA GLY A 178 -8.95 3.35 0.51
C GLY A 178 -8.61 2.64 -0.79
N ILE A 179 -8.87 1.33 -0.87
CA ILE A 179 -8.71 0.52 -2.08
C ILE A 179 -9.99 -0.29 -2.31
N CYS A 180 -10.58 -0.13 -3.48
CA CYS A 180 -11.52 -1.09 -4.03
C CYS A 180 -10.73 -2.09 -4.90
N MET A 181 -10.98 -3.37 -4.70
CA MET A 181 -10.39 -4.46 -5.47
C MET A 181 -11.23 -4.77 -6.71
N GLY A 182 -10.62 -5.43 -7.68
CA GLY A 182 -11.27 -5.81 -8.94
C GLY A 182 -11.36 -4.64 -9.93
N GLU A 183 -12.02 -4.89 -11.06
CA GLU A 183 -12.13 -3.94 -12.17
C GLU A 183 -12.84 -2.64 -11.75
N LEU A 184 -13.97 -2.76 -11.04
CA LEU A 184 -14.72 -1.65 -10.47
C LEU A 184 -13.84 -0.77 -9.56
N GLY A 185 -12.82 -1.37 -8.95
CA GLY A 185 -11.94 -0.70 -8.01
C GLY A 185 -10.77 0.07 -8.60
N ILE A 186 -10.53 0.01 -9.92
CA ILE A 186 -9.41 0.73 -10.56
C ILE A 186 -9.48 2.23 -10.27
N ILE A 187 -10.69 2.81 -10.22
CA ILE A 187 -10.89 4.23 -9.89
C ILE A 187 -10.32 4.60 -8.52
N SER A 188 -10.46 3.73 -7.51
CA SER A 188 -9.92 3.96 -6.17
C SER A 188 -8.39 4.05 -6.15
N ARG A 189 -7.72 3.32 -7.06
CA ARG A 189 -6.26 3.30 -7.18
C ARG A 189 -5.74 4.48 -7.97
N VAL A 190 -6.45 4.89 -9.02
CA VAL A 190 -6.01 5.98 -9.91
C VAL A 190 -6.34 7.35 -9.31
N PHE A 191 -7.49 7.49 -8.65
CA PHE A 191 -8.04 8.77 -8.19
C PHE A 191 -8.22 8.87 -6.67
N GLY A 192 -7.72 7.91 -5.88
CA GLY A 192 -7.94 7.89 -4.44
C GLY A 192 -7.47 9.15 -3.71
N ASP A 193 -6.48 9.88 -4.25
CA ASP A 193 -6.06 11.19 -3.72
C ASP A 193 -7.15 12.26 -3.77
N LYS A 194 -8.06 12.21 -4.75
CA LYS A 194 -9.24 13.10 -4.81
C LYS A 194 -10.27 12.81 -3.71
N PHE A 195 -10.14 11.64 -3.08
CA PHE A 195 -10.85 11.20 -1.89
C PHE A 195 -9.95 11.20 -0.65
N ASN A 196 -8.82 11.92 -0.68
CA ASN A 196 -7.84 12.06 0.41
C ASN A 196 -7.20 10.73 0.86
N SER A 197 -7.19 9.70 0.01
CA SER A 197 -6.37 8.52 0.23
C SER A 197 -4.89 8.90 0.15
N SER A 198 -4.12 8.52 1.16
CA SER A 198 -2.71 8.94 1.33
C SER A 198 -1.72 8.13 0.48
N PHE A 199 -2.07 6.87 0.17
CA PHE A 199 -1.26 5.98 -0.65
C PHE A 199 -2.13 5.23 -1.67
N THR A 200 -1.50 4.76 -2.74
CA THR A 200 -2.05 3.80 -3.68
C THR A 200 -1.14 2.58 -3.80
N TYR A 201 -1.71 1.47 -4.26
CA TYR A 201 -0.99 0.21 -4.43
C TYR A 201 -0.96 -0.16 -5.91
N MET A 202 0.25 -0.29 -6.45
CA MET A 202 0.55 -0.63 -7.85
C MET A 202 1.50 -1.83 -7.89
N THR A 203 1.70 -2.39 -9.08
CA THR A 203 2.68 -3.47 -9.28
C THR A 203 3.84 -3.02 -10.19
N LEU A 204 5.01 -3.62 -9.97
CA LEU A 204 6.19 -3.51 -10.85
C LEU A 204 6.32 -4.74 -11.77
N GLY A 205 5.41 -5.70 -11.66
CA GLY A 205 5.38 -6.93 -12.44
C GLY A 205 3.98 -7.52 -12.36
N GLU A 206 3.86 -8.76 -11.89
CA GLU A 206 2.56 -9.41 -11.76
C GLU A 206 1.70 -8.77 -10.65
N PRO A 207 0.39 -8.55 -10.87
CA PRO A 207 -0.53 -8.09 -9.85
C PRO A 207 -0.57 -9.02 -8.62
N LYS A 208 -0.60 -8.45 -7.41
CA LYS A 208 -0.71 -9.18 -6.12
C LYS A 208 -2.09 -9.07 -5.47
N ALA A 209 -2.99 -8.30 -6.07
CA ALA A 209 -4.39 -8.15 -5.69
C ALA A 209 -5.25 -7.83 -6.94
N PRO A 210 -6.55 -8.18 -6.96
CA PRO A 210 -7.44 -7.88 -8.08
C PRO A 210 -7.52 -6.37 -8.37
N GLY A 211 -7.48 -6.03 -9.66
CA GLY A 211 -7.54 -4.64 -10.13
C GLY A 211 -6.25 -3.82 -9.95
N GLN A 212 -5.14 -4.43 -9.51
CA GLN A 212 -3.86 -3.75 -9.40
C GLN A 212 -3.24 -3.55 -10.80
N ILE A 213 -2.94 -2.31 -11.15
CA ILE A 213 -2.30 -1.94 -12.41
C ILE A 213 -0.81 -1.66 -12.19
N SER A 214 -0.02 -1.67 -13.27
CA SER A 214 1.41 -1.35 -13.19
C SER A 214 1.65 0.12 -12.87
N VAL A 215 2.80 0.42 -12.26
CA VAL A 215 3.26 1.80 -12.01
C VAL A 215 3.29 2.62 -13.31
N ASP A 216 3.79 2.02 -14.39
CA ASP A 216 3.86 2.66 -15.70
C ASP A 216 2.47 3.03 -16.25
N THR A 217 1.51 2.10 -16.16
CA THR A 217 0.13 2.36 -16.58
C THR A 217 -0.51 3.44 -15.73
N PHE A 218 -0.35 3.40 -14.41
CA PHE A 218 -0.85 4.44 -13.51
C PHE A 218 -0.29 5.82 -13.86
N LYS A 219 1.03 5.92 -14.08
CA LYS A 219 1.67 7.18 -14.45
C LYS A 219 1.18 7.70 -15.78
N LYS A 220 1.08 6.83 -16.80
CA LYS A 220 0.57 7.22 -18.12
C LYS A 220 -0.86 7.75 -18.02
N LEU A 221 -1.75 7.03 -17.35
CA LEU A 221 -3.13 7.45 -17.13
C LEU A 221 -3.21 8.81 -16.44
N ARG A 222 -2.49 9.00 -15.33
CA ARG A 222 -2.50 10.28 -14.61
C ARG A 222 -1.88 11.40 -15.43
N ALA A 223 -0.81 11.13 -16.17
CA ALA A 223 -0.19 12.12 -17.06
C ALA A 223 -1.14 12.56 -18.17
N ASP A 224 -1.97 11.65 -18.72
CA ASP A 224 -2.96 11.99 -19.75
C ASP A 224 -4.18 12.71 -19.18
N LEU A 225 -4.66 12.30 -18.00
CA LEU A 225 -5.87 12.82 -17.38
C LEU A 225 -5.67 14.18 -16.67
N PHE A 226 -4.49 14.41 -16.11
CA PHE A 226 -4.19 15.62 -15.32
C PHE A 226 -3.21 16.57 -16.03
N LYS A 227 -3.15 16.54 -17.37
CA LYS A 227 -2.39 17.56 -18.14
C LYS A 227 -2.85 18.94 -17.71
N SER A 228 -1.91 19.76 -17.24
CA SER A 228 -2.20 21.16 -16.94
C SER A 228 -2.61 21.86 -18.25
N PRO A 229 -3.75 22.57 -18.31
CA PRO A 229 -4.18 23.27 -19.54
C PRO A 229 -3.29 24.47 -19.94
N HIS A 230 -2.08 24.61 -19.41
CA HIS A 230 -1.24 25.81 -19.57
C HIS A 230 0.17 25.53 -20.11
N SER A 231 0.29 24.68 -21.13
CA SER A 231 1.54 24.60 -21.92
C SER A 231 1.33 24.70 -23.43
N THR A 232 0.18 25.22 -23.88
CA THR A 232 -0.04 25.61 -25.29
C THR A 232 -0.67 26.99 -25.37
N SER A 233 0.06 28.00 -24.92
CA SER A 233 -0.14 29.38 -25.38
C SER A 233 1.18 30.13 -25.31
N GLY A 234 1.66 30.61 -26.46
CA GLY A 234 2.75 31.59 -26.54
C GLY A 234 4.06 31.07 -27.13
N LYS A 235 4.09 30.94 -28.45
CA LYS A 235 5.08 31.60 -29.33
C LYS A 235 4.80 31.16 -30.77
N ASP A 236 3.87 31.87 -31.40
CA ASP A 236 3.88 32.14 -32.84
C ASP A 236 3.12 33.44 -33.05
N SER A 237 3.78 34.55 -32.69
CA SER A 237 3.49 35.85 -33.27
C SER A 237 4.70 36.77 -33.08
N LYS A 238 5.18 37.26 -34.23
CA LYS A 238 6.14 38.35 -34.47
C LYS A 238 7.63 38.00 -34.42
N GLU A 239 8.24 37.97 -35.61
CA GLU A 239 9.16 39.00 -36.13
C GLU A 239 9.16 38.81 -37.66
N GLU A 240 8.46 39.72 -38.36
CA GLU A 240 8.98 40.70 -39.34
C GLU A 240 9.15 40.14 -40.75
#